data_AF-A0A1Q7U7X3-F1
#
_entry.id   AF-A0A1Q7U7X3-F1
#
_cell.length_a   1.000
_cell.length_b   1.000
_cell.length_c   1.000
_cell.angle_alpha   90.00
_cell.angle_beta   90.00
_cell.angle_gamma   90.00
#
_symmetry.space_group_name_H-M   'P 1'
#
loop_
_entity.id
_entity.type
_entity.pdbx_description
1 polymer ?
#
loop_
_entity_poly.entity_id
_entity_poly.type
_entity_poly.pdbx_seq_one_letter_code
_entity_poly.pdbx_strand_id
1 'polypeptide(L)'
;MTSAWDITFAVRPPRAVFLNFPLNHQTGKAGDSALQRTILLEAFRAFETLWLPGQIVSLPYVWDPNDHGWEDRDFGPGFEPYGVGASLQPGFTERALSRARSTRGEHPRVYLGETTDR
;
A
#
# COMPACT_ATOMS: atom_id res chain seq x y z
N MET A 1 10.48 2.71 -0.44
CA MET A 1 9.85 1.38 -0.27
C MET A 1 8.44 1.56 0.24
N THR A 2 7.55 0.62 -0.07
CA THR A 2 6.13 0.65 0.30
C THR A 2 5.56 -0.77 0.43
N SER A 3 4.51 -0.93 1.24
CA SER A 3 3.64 -2.12 1.29
C SER A 3 2.20 -1.81 0.85
N ALA A 4 1.90 -0.57 0.45
CA ALA A 4 0.56 -0.16 -0.01
C ALA A 4 0.59 0.07 -1.53
N TRP A 5 0.34 -0.99 -2.31
CA TRP A 5 0.48 -0.97 -3.76
C TRP A 5 -0.44 0.05 -4.43
N ASP A 6 -1.73 0.00 -4.09
CA ASP A 6 -2.80 0.82 -4.64
C ASP A 6 -2.56 2.32 -4.43
N ILE A 7 -2.25 2.72 -3.18
CA ILE A 7 -1.94 4.10 -2.82
C ILE A 7 -0.67 4.57 -3.54
N THR A 8 0.38 3.73 -3.54
CA THR A 8 1.65 4.10 -4.19
C THR A 8 1.47 4.26 -5.70
N PHE A 9 0.71 3.36 -6.32
CA PHE A 9 0.40 3.42 -7.74
C PHE A 9 -0.39 4.68 -8.10
N ALA A 10 -1.39 5.04 -7.28
CA ALA A 10 -2.22 6.21 -7.50
C ALA A 10 -1.44 7.54 -7.51
N VAL A 11 -0.40 7.65 -6.68
CA VAL A 11 0.43 8.87 -6.59
C VAL A 11 1.58 8.92 -7.61
N ARG A 12 1.82 7.83 -8.35
CA ARG A 12 2.82 7.72 -9.44
C ARG A 12 4.20 8.29 -9.07
N PRO A 13 4.87 7.78 -8.02
CA PRO A 13 6.15 8.30 -7.60
C PRO A 13 7.22 8.12 -8.69
N PRO A 14 8.27 8.95 -8.72
CA PRO A 14 9.35 8.81 -9.70
C PRO A 14 10.00 7.43 -9.69
N ARG A 15 10.17 6.84 -8.50
CA ARG A 15 10.71 5.49 -8.29
C ARG A 15 10.05 4.89 -7.06
N ALA A 16 9.57 3.66 -7.16
CA ALA A 16 9.12 2.91 -5.99
C ALA A 16 9.51 1.44 -6.08
N VAL A 17 9.67 0.86 -4.90
CA VAL A 17 9.88 -0.57 -4.69
C VAL A 17 8.83 -1.03 -3.71
N PHE A 18 8.08 -2.04 -4.11
CA PHE A 18 7.01 -2.65 -3.36
C PHE A 18 7.48 -3.97 -2.77
N LEU A 19 7.12 -4.18 -1.51
CA LEU A 19 7.28 -5.44 -0.81
C LEU A 19 5.90 -5.83 -0.25
N ASN A 20 5.39 -7.00 -0.64
CA ASN A 20 4.06 -7.45 -0.20
C ASN A 20 4.11 -8.07 1.21
N PHE A 21 4.53 -7.27 2.18
CA PHE A 21 4.59 -7.62 3.60
C PHE A 21 3.54 -6.81 4.37
N PRO A 22 3.15 -7.26 5.57
CA PRO A 22 2.36 -6.46 6.50
C PRO A 22 2.83 -5.00 6.60
N LEU A 23 1.89 -4.11 6.90
CA LEU A 23 2.21 -2.75 7.26
C LEU A 23 3.28 -2.69 8.36
N ASN A 24 4.09 -1.64 8.29
CA ASN A 24 5.26 -1.40 9.13
C ASN A 24 6.40 -2.42 8.96
N HIS A 25 6.32 -3.32 7.96
CA HIS A 25 7.37 -4.30 7.64
C HIS A 25 7.93 -4.14 6.21
N GLN A 26 7.85 -2.93 5.64
CA GLN A 26 8.30 -2.65 4.25
C GLN A 26 9.80 -2.94 4.02
N THR A 27 10.58 -3.07 5.10
CA THR A 27 12.03 -3.33 5.07
C THR A 27 12.40 -4.76 5.46
N GLY A 28 11.44 -5.64 5.73
CA GLY A 28 11.68 -7.04 6.10
C GLY A 28 11.06 -7.44 7.46
N LYS A 29 11.30 -8.69 7.86
CA LYS A 29 10.80 -9.26 9.13
C LYS A 29 11.59 -8.70 10.31
N ALA A 30 10.93 -8.50 11.45
CA ALA A 30 11.62 -8.13 12.69
C ALA A 30 12.67 -9.19 13.07
N GLY A 31 13.87 -8.76 13.45
CA GLY A 31 14.97 -9.65 13.85
C GLY A 31 15.73 -10.34 12.71
N ASP A 32 15.23 -10.33 11.48
CA ASP A 32 15.90 -10.95 10.33
C ASP A 32 16.76 -9.92 9.57
N SER A 33 17.91 -9.58 10.14
CA SER A 33 18.82 -8.57 9.60
C SER A 33 19.39 -8.94 8.22
N ALA A 34 19.53 -10.24 7.93
CA ALA A 34 20.02 -10.74 6.65
C ALA A 34 19.00 -10.49 5.54
N LEU A 35 17.72 -10.81 5.78
CA LEU A 35 16.64 -10.50 4.85
C LEU A 35 16.48 -8.99 4.67
N GLN A 36 16.48 -8.23 5.78
CA GLN A 36 16.36 -6.76 5.73
C GLN A 36 17.45 -6.11 4.90
N ARG A 37 18.71 -6.54 5.08
CA ARG A 37 19.84 -6.07 4.27
C ARG A 37 19.64 -6.37 2.80
N THR A 38 19.20 -7.58 2.47
CA THR A 38 18.98 -8.01 1.09
C THR A 38 17.88 -7.17 0.44
N ILE A 39 16.75 -6.98 1.11
CA ILE A 39 15.63 -6.12 0.67
C ILE A 39 16.11 -4.70 0.40
N LEU A 40 16.90 -4.10 1.30
CA LEU A 40 17.40 -2.73 1.13
C LEU A 40 18.36 -2.62 -0.06
N LEU A 41 19.25 -3.59 -0.26
CA LEU A 41 20.16 -3.60 -1.41
C LEU A 41 19.39 -3.72 -2.73
N GLU A 42 18.41 -4.63 -2.81
CA GLU A 42 17.54 -4.76 -3.99
C GLU A 42 16.72 -3.48 -4.22
N ALA A 43 16.26 -2.83 -3.15
CA ALA A 43 15.57 -1.55 -3.26
C ALA A 43 16.47 -0.44 -3.79
N PHE A 44 17.76 -0.41 -3.40
CA PHE A 44 18.73 0.55 -3.92
C PHE A 44 19.04 0.33 -5.40
N ARG A 45 18.96 -0.90 -5.92
CA ARG A 45 19.06 -1.15 -7.38
C ARG A 45 18.00 -0.39 -8.18
N ALA A 46 16.88 0.02 -7.58
CA ALA A 46 15.88 0.83 -8.26
C ALA A 46 16.39 2.22 -8.65
N PHE A 47 17.42 2.75 -7.98
CA PHE A 47 18.07 4.00 -8.40
C PHE A 47 18.81 3.86 -9.74
N GLU A 48 19.24 2.65 -10.07
CA GLU A 48 19.99 2.31 -11.28
C GLU A 48 19.13 1.68 -12.38
N THR A 49 17.89 1.28 -12.08
CA THR A 49 17.05 0.52 -13.03
C THR A 49 15.72 1.19 -13.36
N LEU A 50 15.21 2.07 -12.51
CA LEU A 50 13.96 2.81 -12.76
C LEU A 50 14.24 4.23 -13.26
N TRP A 51 13.78 4.49 -14.49
CA TRP A 51 14.09 5.70 -15.25
C TRP A 51 12.85 6.51 -15.67
N LEU A 52 11.69 5.86 -15.73
CA LEU A 52 10.42 6.49 -16.08
C LEU A 52 9.58 6.74 -14.82
N PRO A 53 8.95 7.92 -14.68
CA PRO A 53 8.05 8.20 -13.57
C PRO A 53 6.89 7.21 -13.51
N GLY A 54 6.54 6.78 -12.28
CA GLY A 54 5.46 5.82 -12.03
C GLY A 54 5.87 4.35 -12.16
N GLN A 55 7.15 4.04 -12.41
CA GLN A 55 7.64 2.67 -12.34
C GLN A 55 7.70 2.19 -10.89
N ILE A 56 7.20 0.97 -10.67
CA ILE A 56 7.23 0.26 -9.39
C ILE A 56 7.80 -1.14 -9.63
N VAL A 57 8.82 -1.54 -8.86
CA VAL A 57 9.34 -2.92 -8.86
C VAL A 57 8.78 -3.65 -7.65
N SER A 58 8.22 -4.84 -7.86
CA SER A 58 7.82 -5.74 -6.78
C SER A 58 8.95 -6.70 -6.44
N LEU A 59 9.29 -6.81 -5.16
CA LEU A 59 10.28 -7.78 -4.68
C LEU A 59 9.63 -9.16 -4.48
N PRO A 60 10.35 -10.27 -4.71
CA PRO A 60 9.78 -11.62 -4.74
C PRO A 60 9.69 -12.29 -3.35
N TYR A 61 9.86 -11.54 -2.26
CA TYR A 61 9.86 -12.13 -0.92
C TYR A 61 8.43 -12.34 -0.42
N VAL A 62 8.23 -13.45 0.29
CA VAL A 62 6.93 -13.82 0.88
C VAL A 62 7.01 -13.69 2.40
N TRP A 63 5.99 -13.10 3.02
CA TRP A 63 5.92 -12.92 4.47
C TRP A 63 5.88 -14.27 5.18
N ASP A 64 4.86 -15.08 4.91
CA ASP A 64 4.78 -16.47 5.34
C ASP A 64 4.22 -17.28 4.17
N PRO A 65 4.97 -18.26 3.64
CA PRO A 65 4.51 -19.07 2.51
C PRO A 65 3.33 -19.98 2.87
N ASN A 66 3.02 -20.16 4.16
CA ASN A 66 1.93 -21.00 4.63
C ASN A 66 0.76 -20.20 5.21
N ASP A 67 0.91 -18.88 5.42
CA ASP A 67 -0.12 -18.04 6.04
C ASP A 67 -0.20 -16.65 5.38
N HIS A 68 -1.31 -16.43 4.65
CA HIS A 68 -1.67 -15.13 4.07
C HIS A 68 -2.72 -14.38 4.89
N GLY A 69 -3.15 -14.91 6.04
CA GLY A 69 -4.20 -14.32 6.86
C GLY A 69 -3.86 -12.95 7.47
N TRP A 70 -2.62 -12.48 7.31
CA TRP A 70 -2.24 -11.10 7.65
C TRP A 70 -2.89 -10.08 6.71
N GLU A 71 -3.11 -10.41 5.43
CA GLU A 71 -3.70 -9.49 4.44
C GLU A 71 -5.12 -9.08 4.86
N ASP A 72 -5.88 -10.02 5.43
CA ASP A 72 -7.23 -9.77 5.94
C ASP A 72 -7.25 -8.97 7.25
N ARG A 73 -6.16 -8.93 8.01
CA ARG A 73 -6.11 -8.30 9.35
C ARG A 73 -5.54 -6.89 9.33
N ASP A 74 -4.56 -6.63 8.46
CA ASP A 74 -3.83 -5.36 8.47
C ASP A 74 -4.60 -4.19 7.86
N PHE A 75 -5.60 -4.46 7.02
CA PHE A 75 -6.52 -3.45 6.46
C PHE A 75 -7.94 -3.96 6.23
N GLY A 76 -8.32 -5.09 6.85
CA GLY A 76 -9.66 -5.64 6.69
C GLY A 76 -10.73 -5.02 7.61
N PRO A 77 -11.97 -5.53 7.54
CA PRO A 77 -13.06 -5.08 8.40
C PRO A 77 -12.71 -5.24 9.88
N GLY A 78 -12.78 -4.13 10.64
CA GLY A 78 -12.42 -4.12 12.06
C GLY A 78 -10.97 -3.71 12.36
N PHE A 79 -10.19 -3.35 11.34
CA PHE A 79 -8.90 -2.69 11.54
C PHE A 79 -9.07 -1.38 12.31
N GLU A 80 -8.51 -1.32 13.51
CA GLU A 80 -8.36 -0.09 14.29
C GLU A 80 -7.06 0.61 13.85
N PRO A 81 -7.11 1.77 13.19
CA PRO A 81 -5.91 2.47 12.77
C PRO A 81 -5.09 2.88 14.00
N TYR A 82 -3.89 2.30 14.11
CA TYR A 82 -2.87 2.76 15.03
C TYR A 82 -2.43 4.17 14.59
N GLY A 83 -2.89 5.20 15.29
CA GLY A 83 -2.56 6.59 14.96
C GLY A 83 -3.72 7.59 15.00
N VAL A 84 -4.87 7.26 15.61
CA VAL A 84 -5.88 8.27 15.97
C VAL A 84 -5.32 9.19 17.06
N GLY A 85 -4.70 10.30 16.64
CA GLY A 85 -4.10 11.29 17.54
C GLY A 85 -3.60 12.52 16.79
N ALA A 86 -3.33 13.61 17.52
CA ALA A 86 -2.71 14.79 16.94
C ALA A 86 -1.27 14.46 16.50
N SER A 87 -0.87 14.94 15.32
CA SER A 87 0.52 14.83 14.87
C SER A 87 1.47 15.43 15.91
N LEU A 88 2.55 14.70 16.21
CA LEU A 88 3.63 15.19 17.08
C LEU A 88 4.49 16.26 16.40
N GLN A 89 4.34 16.46 15.09
CA GLN A 89 5.07 17.48 14.35
C GLN A 89 4.50 18.87 14.67
N PRO A 90 5.30 19.79 15.26
CA PRO A 90 4.82 21.13 15.59
C PRO A 90 4.30 21.87 14.34
N GLY A 91 3.10 22.45 14.45
CA GLY A 91 2.47 23.21 13.36
C GLY A 91 1.92 22.36 12.20
N PHE A 92 1.96 21.03 12.29
CA PHE A 92 1.31 20.17 11.30
C PHE A 92 -0.21 20.25 11.45
N THR A 93 -0.87 20.77 10.42
CA THR A 93 -2.34 20.74 10.31
C THR A 93 -2.69 19.83 9.14
N GLU A 94 -3.45 18.77 9.40
CA GLU A 94 -3.93 17.89 8.34
C GLU A 94 -4.76 18.71 7.35
N ARG A 95 -4.27 18.83 6.11
CA ARG A 95 -5.00 19.48 5.02
C ARG A 95 -5.73 18.42 4.25
N ALA A 96 -7.06 18.43 4.33
CA ALA A 96 -7.89 17.65 3.42
C ALA A 96 -7.59 18.07 1.98
N LEU A 97 -7.04 17.16 1.17
CA LEU A 97 -6.77 17.40 -0.25
C LEU A 97 -8.10 17.71 -0.94
N SER A 98 -8.19 18.88 -1.60
CA SER A 98 -9.43 19.36 -2.25
C SER A 98 -9.97 18.39 -3.32
N ARG A 99 -9.10 17.62 -3.97
CA ARG A 99 -9.48 16.57 -4.94
C ARG A 99 -10.33 15.45 -4.33
N ALA A 100 -10.19 15.16 -3.03
CA ALA A 100 -11.00 14.14 -2.36
C ALA A 100 -12.48 14.53 -2.22
N ARG A 101 -12.84 15.81 -2.42
CA ARG A 101 -14.26 16.24 -2.50
C ARG A 101 -14.89 16.06 -3.88
N SER A 102 -14.10 15.85 -4.93
CA SER A 102 -14.58 15.92 -6.32
C SER A 102 -15.12 14.60 -6.90
N THR A 103 -15.07 13.48 -6.17
CA THR A 103 -15.52 12.17 -6.68
C THR A 103 -16.37 11.39 -5.68
N ARG A 104 -17.34 12.07 -5.03
CA ARG A 104 -18.62 11.42 -4.70
C ARG A 104 -19.63 11.75 -5.80
N GLY A 105 -19.29 11.37 -7.04
CA GLY A 105 -20.32 11.14 -8.04
C GLY A 105 -20.95 9.80 -7.69
N GLU A 106 -22.26 9.79 -7.45
CA GLU A 106 -23.05 8.60 -7.19
C GLU A 106 -22.77 7.53 -8.24
N HIS A 107 -22.16 6.42 -7.84
CA HIS A 107 -22.22 5.20 -8.63
C HIS A 107 -23.63 4.63 -8.49
N PRO A 108 -24.43 4.54 -9.57
CA PRO A 108 -25.69 3.82 -9.49
C PRO A 108 -25.37 2.34 -9.20
N ARG A 109 -25.91 1.81 -8.10
CA ARG A 109 -25.99 0.36 -7.89
C ARG A 109 -26.86 -0.22 -8.99
N VAL A 110 -26.23 -0.79 -10.02
CA VAL A 110 -26.91 -1.67 -10.96
C VAL A 110 -27.14 -2.99 -10.23
N TYR A 111 -28.33 -3.15 -9.66
CA TYR A 111 -28.84 -4.48 -9.34
C TYR A 111 -29.15 -5.16 -10.67
N LEU A 112 -28.45 -6.26 -10.96
CA LEU A 112 -28.82 -7.17 -12.05
C LEU A 112 -30.19 -7.76 -11.69
N GLY A 113 -31.24 -7.20 -12.32
CA GLY A 113 -32.57 -7.78 -12.30
C GLY A 113 -32.55 -9.09 -13.08
N GLU A 114 -32.84 -10.19 -12.39
CA GLU A 114 -33.18 -11.44 -13.05
C GLU A 114 -34.42 -11.20 -13.92
N THR A 115 -34.23 -11.29 -15.23
CA THR A 115 -35.29 -11.16 -16.20
C THR A 115 -35.98 -12.52 -16.29
N THR A 116 -37.16 -12.62 -15.69
CA THR A 116 -38.19 -13.57 -16.13
C THR A 116 -38.52 -13.25 -17.58
N ASP A 117 -38.35 -14.21 -18.49
CA ASP A 117 -39.46 -14.78 -19.29
C ASP A 117 -38.93 -15.62 -20.47
N ARG A 118 -39.26 -16.92 -20.46
CA ARG A 118 -39.81 -17.69 -21.60
C ARG A 118 -40.11 -19.13 -21.18
#